data_AF-A0A1G9B9H3-F1
#
_entry.id   AF-A0A1G9B9H3-F1
#
_cell.length_a   1.000
_cell.length_b   1.000
_cell.length_c   1.000
_cell.angle_alpha   90.00
_cell.angle_beta   90.00
_cell.angle_gamma   90.00
#
_symmetry.space_group_name_H-M   'P 1'
#
loop_
_entity.id
_entity.type
_entity.pdbx_description
1 polymer ?
#
loop_
_entity_poly.entity_id
_entity_poly.type
_entity_poly.pdbx_seq_one_letter_code
_entity_poly.pdbx_strand_id
1 'polypeptide(L)'
;MNDRDLYPESWEAISARIRFGRAGGRCEQCGIPHGTFGYRDQQGHFHSLVQVFAAMLQGINPFEGDLAGVEPGKPTQIFLQCAHKDGNKSNCTDENLISVCPKCHFDMDRPGQPPARSYGRRYRLHQYDLFHSPSDEAR
;
A
#
# COMPACT_ATOMS: atom_id res chain seq x y z
N MET A 1 -15.26 -9.93 19.96
CA MET A 1 -15.28 -10.60 18.64
C MET A 1 -14.03 -10.19 17.92
N ASN A 2 -13.25 -11.15 17.43
CA ASN A 2 -12.03 -10.85 16.69
C ASN A 2 -12.46 -10.50 15.26
N ASP A 3 -11.96 -9.39 14.69
CA ASP A 3 -12.30 -9.00 13.31
C ASP A 3 -11.96 -10.12 12.29
N ARG A 4 -11.08 -11.05 12.67
CA ARG A 4 -10.72 -12.25 11.89
C ARG A 4 -11.90 -13.17 11.61
N ASP A 5 -12.92 -13.18 12.47
CA ASP A 5 -14.10 -14.05 12.35
C ASP A 5 -15.04 -13.62 11.20
N LEU A 6 -14.84 -12.41 10.65
CA LEU A 6 -15.62 -11.87 9.53
C LEU A 6 -15.14 -12.37 8.17
N TYR A 7 -13.96 -13.01 8.12
CA TYR A 7 -13.36 -13.48 6.88
C TYR A 7 -13.60 -14.99 6.71
N PRO A 8 -13.79 -15.46 5.47
CA PRO A 8 -13.82 -16.90 5.21
C PRO A 8 -12.45 -17.53 5.52
N GLU A 9 -12.44 -18.81 5.91
CA GLU A 9 -11.20 -19.58 6.15
C GLU A 9 -10.23 -19.53 4.95
N SER A 10 -10.77 -19.39 3.73
CA SER A 10 -10.01 -19.30 2.48
C SER A 10 -9.50 -17.89 2.14
N TRP A 11 -9.52 -16.94 3.08
CA TRP A 11 -9.15 -15.54 2.85
C TRP A 11 -7.78 -15.36 2.19
N GLU A 12 -6.77 -16.12 2.62
CA GLU A 12 -5.41 -16.02 2.03
C GLU A 12 -5.42 -16.32 0.54
N ALA A 13 -6.15 -17.37 0.13
CA ALA A 13 -6.30 -17.77 -1.27
C ALA A 13 -7.09 -16.72 -2.06
N ILE A 14 -8.18 -16.19 -1.48
CA ILE A 14 -8.98 -15.12 -2.10
C ILE A 14 -8.12 -13.88 -2.32
N SER A 15 -7.43 -13.41 -1.28
CA SER A 15 -6.55 -12.23 -1.32
C SER A 15 -5.40 -12.40 -2.33
N ALA A 16 -4.78 -13.58 -2.39
CA ALA A 16 -3.74 -13.87 -3.37
C ALA A 16 -4.29 -13.87 -4.81
N ARG A 17 -5.45 -14.48 -5.03
CA ARG A 17 -6.13 -14.49 -6.33
C ARG A 17 -6.48 -13.08 -6.80
N ILE A 18 -6.98 -12.21 -5.92
CA ILE A 18 -7.26 -10.82 -6.26
C ILE A 18 -5.97 -10.06 -6.61
N ARG A 19 -4.95 -10.12 -5.76
CA ARG A 19 -3.71 -9.33 -5.94
C ARG A 19 -2.84 -9.79 -7.10
N PHE A 20 -2.67 -11.10 -7.27
CA PHE A 20 -1.69 -11.65 -8.22
C PHE A 20 -2.34 -12.35 -9.41
N GLY A 21 -3.56 -12.86 -9.26
CA GLY A 21 -4.32 -13.46 -10.35
C GLY A 21 -5.04 -12.38 -11.19
N ARG A 22 -6.09 -11.78 -10.62
CA ARG A 22 -6.93 -10.80 -11.33
C ARG A 22 -6.19 -9.50 -11.64
N ALA A 23 -5.57 -8.90 -10.62
CA ALA A 23 -4.89 -7.63 -10.77
C ALA A 23 -3.46 -7.76 -11.36
N GLY A 24 -2.99 -8.97 -11.63
CA GLY A 24 -1.68 -9.22 -12.24
C GLY A 24 -0.50 -8.66 -11.42
N GLY A 25 -0.63 -8.59 -10.09
CA GLY A 25 0.40 -8.03 -9.22
C GLY A 25 0.51 -6.50 -9.30
N ARG A 26 -0.58 -5.80 -9.65
CA ARG A 26 -0.62 -4.34 -9.75
C ARG A 26 -1.72 -3.75 -8.86
N CYS A 27 -1.51 -2.51 -8.44
CA CYS A 27 -2.58 -1.72 -7.85
C CYS A 27 -3.62 -1.42 -8.93
N GLU A 28 -4.89 -1.77 -8.70
CA GLU A 28 -6.00 -1.52 -9.64
C GLU A 28 -6.40 -0.03 -9.71
N GLN A 29 -5.88 0.83 -8.80
CA GLN A 29 -6.11 2.28 -8.83
C GLN A 29 -4.97 3.07 -9.50
N CYS A 30 -3.72 2.84 -9.10
CA CYS A 30 -2.57 3.62 -9.60
C CYS A 30 -1.56 2.81 -10.42
N GLY A 31 -1.78 1.52 -10.64
CA GLY A 31 -0.96 0.68 -11.52
C GLY A 31 0.41 0.25 -10.97
N ILE A 32 0.83 0.74 -9.80
CA ILE A 32 2.12 0.41 -9.20
C ILE A 32 2.25 -1.11 -9.01
N PRO A 33 3.34 -1.75 -9.51
CA PRO A 33 3.58 -3.17 -9.32
C PRO A 33 3.92 -3.51 -7.87
N HIS A 34 3.53 -4.71 -7.45
CA HIS A 34 3.98 -5.33 -6.21
C HIS A 34 5.51 -5.44 -6.16
N GLY A 35 6.09 -5.22 -4.99
CA GLY A 35 7.54 -5.33 -4.75
C GLY A 35 8.37 -4.16 -5.28
N THR A 36 7.75 -3.16 -5.90
CA THR A 36 8.48 -2.00 -6.45
C THR A 36 9.09 -1.18 -5.33
N PHE A 37 10.38 -0.85 -5.46
CA PHE A 37 11.07 0.08 -4.59
C PHE A 37 11.02 1.50 -5.15
N GLY A 38 10.84 2.49 -4.28
CA GLY A 38 10.86 3.88 -4.68
C GLY A 38 10.55 4.85 -3.55
N TYR A 39 10.32 6.10 -3.92
CA TYR A 39 10.01 7.20 -3.01
C TYR A 39 8.64 7.77 -3.34
N ARG A 40 8.02 8.44 -2.37
CA ARG A 40 6.84 9.27 -2.62
C ARG A 40 7.21 10.73 -2.47
N ASP A 41 6.78 11.55 -3.41
CA ASP A 41 6.91 13.00 -3.30
C ASP A 41 5.91 13.58 -2.27
N GLN A 42 5.98 14.90 -2.06
CA GLN A 42 5.09 15.61 -1.15
C GLN A 42 3.62 15.59 -1.59
N GLN A 43 3.36 15.34 -2.88
CA GLN A 43 2.01 15.21 -3.46
C GLN A 43 1.49 13.76 -3.35
N GLY A 44 2.36 12.82 -2.97
CA GLY A 44 2.07 11.40 -2.82
C GLY A 44 2.27 10.58 -4.10
N HIS A 45 2.79 11.17 -5.19
CA HIS A 45 3.15 10.41 -6.39
C HIS A 45 4.34 9.52 -6.10
N PHE A 46 4.33 8.33 -6.69
CA PHE A 46 5.37 7.35 -6.50
C PHE A 46 6.41 7.42 -7.62
N HIS A 47 7.66 7.56 -7.22
CA HIS A 47 8.83 7.56 -8.10
C HIS A 47 9.64 6.30 -7.80
N SER A 48 9.57 5.32 -8.70
CA SER A 48 10.34 4.08 -8.59
C SER A 48 11.84 4.37 -8.61
N LEU A 49 12.65 3.47 -8.06
CA LEU A 49 14.10 3.59 -8.15
C LEU A 49 14.59 3.68 -9.60
N VAL A 50 13.91 2.99 -10.54
CA VAL A 50 14.22 3.08 -11.97
C VAL A 50 14.04 4.52 -12.49
N GLN A 51 12.96 5.20 -12.11
CA GLN A 51 12.71 6.60 -12.49
C GLN A 51 13.72 7.55 -11.83
N VAL A 52 14.04 7.32 -10.56
CA VAL A 52 15.04 8.11 -9.81
C VAL A 52 16.41 7.99 -10.46
N PHE A 53 16.86 6.77 -10.75
CA PHE A 53 18.14 6.54 -11.41
C PHE A 53 18.15 7.10 -12.84
N ALA A 54 17.05 6.99 -13.58
CA ALA A 54 16.96 7.57 -14.92
C ALA A 54 17.12 9.10 -14.90
N ALA A 55 16.50 9.79 -13.94
CA ALA A 55 16.68 11.24 -13.76
C ALA A 55 18.14 11.60 -13.43
N MET A 56 18.77 10.85 -12.52
CA MET A 56 20.17 11.06 -12.15
C MET A 56 21.13 10.88 -13.35
N LEU A 57 20.89 9.89 -14.20
CA LEU A 57 21.68 9.68 -15.42
C LEU A 57 21.54 10.83 -16.44
N GLN A 58 20.44 11.58 -16.38
CA GLN A 58 20.21 12.78 -17.18
C GLN A 58 20.80 14.04 -16.52
N GLY A 59 21.51 13.91 -15.40
CA GLY A 59 22.06 15.03 -14.64
C GLY A 59 21.01 15.80 -13.83
N ILE A 60 19.81 15.25 -13.68
CA ILE A 60 18.74 15.83 -12.87
C ILE A 60 18.82 15.21 -11.47
N ASN A 61 18.97 16.04 -10.44
CA ASN A 61 18.86 15.57 -9.05
C ASN A 61 17.38 15.54 -8.64
N PRO A 62 16.72 14.36 -8.56
CA PRO A 62 15.30 14.32 -8.22
C PRO A 62 15.03 14.80 -6.79
N PHE A 63 16.01 14.74 -5.89
CA PHE A 63 15.86 15.20 -4.50
C PHE A 63 15.96 16.72 -4.34
N GLU A 64 16.34 17.45 -5.39
CA GLU A 64 16.18 18.90 -5.50
C GLU A 64 14.92 19.30 -6.29
N GLY A 65 14.25 18.34 -6.94
CA GLY A 65 13.05 18.53 -7.74
C GLY A 65 11.84 17.79 -7.18
N ASP A 66 11.31 16.82 -7.93
CA ASP A 66 10.09 16.10 -7.57
C ASP A 66 10.13 15.46 -6.18
N LEU A 67 11.29 14.98 -5.73
CA LEU A 67 11.50 14.39 -4.41
C LEU A 67 12.09 15.38 -3.39
N ALA A 68 11.92 16.69 -3.61
CA ALA A 68 12.34 17.71 -2.65
C ALA A 68 11.74 17.45 -1.25
N GLY A 69 12.61 17.44 -0.23
CA GLY A 69 12.22 17.15 1.16
C GLY A 69 12.01 15.67 1.48
N VAL A 70 12.27 14.76 0.54
CA VAL A 70 12.38 13.33 0.81
C VAL A 70 13.81 12.99 1.21
N GLU A 71 13.98 12.28 2.33
CA GLU A 71 15.31 11.83 2.76
C GLU A 71 15.87 10.78 1.78
N PRO A 72 17.00 11.08 1.10
CA PRO A 72 17.67 10.10 0.26
C PRO A 72 18.32 9.04 1.15
N GLY A 73 17.84 7.80 1.09
CA GLY A 73 18.51 6.69 1.80
C GLY A 73 17.64 5.49 2.13
N LYS A 74 16.32 5.65 2.27
CA LYS A 74 15.41 4.53 2.56
C LYS A 74 14.22 4.52 1.61
N PRO A 75 14.36 3.90 0.42
CA PRO A 75 13.21 3.70 -0.45
C PRO A 75 12.21 2.77 0.22
N THR A 76 10.93 2.99 -0.06
CA THR A 76 9.84 2.12 0.40
C THR A 76 9.62 1.00 -0.61
N GLN A 77 9.45 -0.22 -0.11
CA GLN A 77 8.94 -1.33 -0.91
C GLN A 77 7.41 -1.35 -0.88
N ILE A 78 6.78 -1.47 -2.05
CA ILE A 78 5.33 -1.50 -2.18
C ILE A 78 4.81 -2.93 -2.04
N PHE A 79 4.06 -3.19 -0.97
CA PHE A 79 3.31 -4.43 -0.80
C PHE A 79 1.83 -4.17 -1.07
N LEU A 80 1.26 -4.85 -2.06
CA LEU A 80 -0.16 -4.75 -2.38
C LEU A 80 -1.03 -5.42 -1.32
N GLN A 81 -2.16 -4.78 -1.05
CA GLN A 81 -3.19 -5.18 -0.09
C GLN A 81 -4.46 -5.53 -0.85
N CYS A 82 -5.27 -6.42 -0.27
CA CYS A 82 -6.63 -6.71 -0.73
C CYS A 82 -7.60 -5.95 0.18
N ALA A 83 -8.51 -5.18 -0.40
CA ALA A 83 -9.40 -4.29 0.33
C ALA A 83 -10.85 -4.45 -0.12
N HIS A 84 -11.78 -4.08 0.76
CA HIS A 84 -13.22 -4.04 0.47
C HIS A 84 -13.58 -2.65 -0.05
N LYS A 85 -14.22 -2.57 -1.23
CA LYS A 85 -14.62 -1.28 -1.83
C LYS A 85 -15.70 -0.58 -1.01
N ASP A 86 -16.61 -1.34 -0.40
CA ASP A 86 -17.71 -0.86 0.42
C ASP A 86 -17.35 -0.68 1.91
N GLY A 87 -16.12 -1.03 2.32
CA GLY A 87 -15.69 -1.03 3.73
C GLY A 87 -16.32 -2.14 4.59
N ASN A 88 -17.22 -2.95 4.04
CA ASN A 88 -17.85 -4.06 4.76
C ASN A 88 -16.98 -5.31 4.68
N LYS A 89 -16.32 -5.63 5.80
CA LYS A 89 -15.39 -6.78 5.92
C LYS A 89 -16.04 -8.15 5.70
N SER A 90 -17.37 -8.27 5.79
CA SER A 90 -18.07 -9.53 5.54
C SER A 90 -18.42 -9.76 4.05
N ASN A 91 -18.36 -8.72 3.22
CA ASN A 91 -18.67 -8.81 1.79
C ASN A 91 -17.43 -9.22 0.98
N CYS A 92 -17.07 -10.50 1.02
CA CYS A 92 -15.90 -11.04 0.31
C CYS A 92 -16.18 -11.44 -1.16
N THR A 93 -17.18 -10.83 -1.80
CA THR A 93 -17.44 -11.06 -3.25
C THR A 93 -16.27 -10.56 -4.09
N ASP A 94 -16.00 -11.21 -5.23
CA ASP A 94 -14.87 -10.83 -6.08
C ASP A 94 -14.98 -9.35 -6.52
N GLU A 95 -16.19 -8.94 -6.86
CA GLU A 95 -16.52 -7.60 -7.33
C GLU A 95 -16.32 -6.53 -6.24
N ASN A 96 -16.49 -6.89 -4.97
CA ASN A 96 -16.26 -5.99 -3.84
C ASN A 96 -14.80 -5.91 -3.42
N LEU A 97 -13.97 -6.90 -3.78
CA LEU A 97 -12.56 -6.89 -3.46
C LEU A 97 -11.75 -6.09 -4.50
N ILE A 98 -10.66 -5.47 -4.05
CA ILE A 98 -9.74 -4.72 -4.89
C ILE A 98 -8.29 -4.89 -4.43
N SER A 99 -7.36 -4.99 -5.38
CA SER A 99 -5.92 -4.96 -5.15
C SER A 99 -5.41 -3.53 -5.16
N VAL A 100 -4.86 -3.05 -4.04
CA VAL A 100 -4.43 -1.66 -3.88
C VAL A 100 -3.06 -1.55 -3.23
N CYS A 101 -2.30 -0.50 -3.58
CA CYS A 101 -1.11 -0.14 -2.82
C CYS A 101 -1.52 0.54 -1.50
N PRO A 102 -0.62 0.61 -0.50
CA PRO A 102 -1.00 1.13 0.81
C PRO A 102 -1.48 2.59 0.83
N LYS A 103 -1.04 3.42 -0.12
CA LYS A 103 -1.57 4.80 -0.29
C LYS A 103 -3.01 4.78 -0.72
N CYS A 104 -3.29 4.06 -1.80
CA CYS A 104 -4.63 3.89 -2.35
C CYS A 104 -5.59 3.30 -1.32
N HIS A 105 -5.14 2.29 -0.56
CA HIS A 105 -5.88 1.74 0.55
C HIS A 105 -6.24 2.80 1.61
N PHE A 106 -5.23 3.54 2.08
CA PHE A 106 -5.42 4.59 3.07
C PHE A 106 -6.35 5.72 2.60
N ASP A 107 -6.29 6.07 1.31
CA ASP A 107 -7.16 7.09 0.73
C ASP A 107 -8.62 6.59 0.67
N MET A 108 -8.86 5.28 0.47
CA MET A 108 -10.20 4.67 0.57
C MET A 108 -10.75 4.69 2.01
N ASP A 109 -9.90 4.41 3.00
CA ASP A 109 -10.27 4.32 4.42
C ASP A 109 -10.56 5.68 5.09
N ARG A 110 -10.33 6.81 4.39
CA ARG A 110 -10.60 8.16 4.90
C ARG A 110 -11.93 8.72 4.34
N PRO A 111 -13.09 8.39 4.91
CA PRO A 111 -14.33 9.06 4.51
C PRO A 111 -14.28 10.53 4.96
N GLY A 112 -14.31 11.46 3.99
CA GLY A 112 -14.74 12.84 4.22
C GLY A 112 -13.72 13.84 4.79
N GLN A 113 -12.41 13.57 4.79
CA GLN A 113 -11.40 14.61 5.08
C GLN A 113 -10.50 14.85 3.87
N PRO A 114 -10.18 16.11 3.50
CA PRO A 114 -9.22 16.40 2.44
C PRO A 114 -7.90 15.67 2.73
N PRO A 115 -7.12 15.30 1.69
CA PRO A 115 -5.88 14.56 1.86
C PRO A 115 -5.00 15.30 2.86
N ALA A 116 -4.73 14.67 4.01
CA ALA A 116 -3.84 15.26 5.00
C ALA A 116 -2.46 15.40 4.35
N ARG A 117 -1.98 16.64 4.25
CA ARG A 117 -0.72 17.08 3.62
C ARG A 117 0.55 16.43 4.20
N SER A 118 0.45 15.51 5.14
CA SER A 118 1.58 14.82 5.75
C SER A 118 1.46 13.31 5.59
N TYR A 119 1.93 12.84 4.44
CA TYR A 119 2.24 11.44 4.24
C TYR A 119 3.50 11.11 5.05
N GLY A 120 3.37 10.67 6.31
CA GLY A 120 4.57 10.33 7.09
C GLY A 120 4.40 9.80 8.52
N ARG A 121 3.42 10.27 9.30
CA ARG A 121 3.37 9.91 10.74
C ARG A 121 2.40 8.78 11.11
N ARG A 122 1.26 8.67 10.43
CA ARG A 122 0.21 7.67 10.75
C ARG A 122 0.41 6.30 10.09
N TYR A 123 1.27 6.25 9.07
CA TYR A 123 1.55 5.02 8.31
C TYR A 123 2.25 3.95 9.16
N ARG A 124 2.95 4.34 10.24
CA ARG A 124 3.70 3.44 11.12
C ARG A 124 2.86 2.77 12.22
N LEU A 125 1.72 3.36 12.60
CA LEU A 125 0.93 2.90 13.75
C LEU A 125 -0.03 1.76 13.40
N HIS A 126 -0.60 1.75 12.20
CA HIS A 126 -1.64 0.76 11.84
C HIS A 126 -1.14 -0.42 10.99
N GLN A 127 0.15 -0.45 10.62
CA GLN A 127 0.70 -1.57 9.86
C GLN A 127 0.92 -2.84 10.69
N TYR A 128 1.24 -2.72 11.99
CA TYR A 128 1.64 -3.85 12.82
C TYR A 128 0.50 -4.50 13.61
N ASP A 129 -0.60 -3.78 13.86
CA ASP A 129 -1.75 -4.31 14.62
C ASP A 129 -2.54 -5.41 13.88
N LEU A 130 -2.26 -5.64 12.59
CA LEU A 130 -2.90 -6.68 11.79
C LEU A 130 -2.05 -7.93 11.57
N PHE A 131 -0.76 -7.92 11.97
CA PHE A 131 0.17 -9.04 11.73
C PHE A 131 0.94 -9.50 12.98
N HIS A 132 0.72 -8.93 14.17
CA HIS A 132 1.16 -9.53 15.43
C HIS A 132 -0.06 -9.99 16.24
N SER A 133 -0.36 -11.29 16.14
CA SER A 133 -1.05 -11.98 17.23
C SER A 133 0.01 -12.35 18.28
N PRO A 134 -0.20 -12.12 19.59
CA PRO A 134 0.68 -12.65 20.62
C PRO A 134 0.50 -14.17 20.66
N SER A 135 1.29 -14.88 19.86
CA SER A 135 1.36 -16.35 19.87
C SER A 135 2.77 -16.87 19.59
N ASP A 136 3.80 -16.14 20.05
CA ASP A 136 5.22 -16.54 19.92
C ASP A 136 5.98 -16.49 21.26
N GLU A 137 5.34 -16.89 22.36
CA GLU A 137 6.08 -17.35 23.54
C GLU A 137 5.40 -18.61 24.12
N ALA A 138 5.57 -19.73 23.40
CA ALA A 138 5.52 -21.04 24.01
C ALA A 138 6.96 -21.49 24.30
N ARG A 139 7.41 -21.23 25.53
CA ARG A 139 8.27 -22.15 26.29
C ARG A 139 8.18 -21.90 27.78
#